data_AF-G3HC06-F1
#
_entry.id   AF-G3HC06-F1
#
_cell.length_a   1.000
_cell.length_b   1.000
_cell.length_c   1.000
_cell.angle_alpha   90.00
_cell.angle_beta   90.00
_cell.angle_gamma   90.00
#
_symmetry.space_group_name_H-M   'P 1'
#
loop_
_entity.id
_entity.type
_entity.pdbx_description
1 polymer ?
#
loop_
_entity_poly.entity_id
_entity_poly.type
_entity_poly.pdbx_seq_one_letter_code
_entity_poly.pdbx_strand_id
1 'polypeptide(L)'
;MEEFVVTEECTPCSNFQIKTTPECSSTGYVEKITCSSSKRNEFKSCRSALMEQHLFWKFEGTMVGVALVFACLVIIRQRQLDRKALEKVRKQIESI
;
A
#
# COMPACT_ATOMS: atom_id res chain seq x y z
N MET A 1 -15.91 -30.94 12.52
CA MET A 1 -14.78 -30.13 12.03
C MET A 1 -13.84 -31.12 11.35
N GLU A 2 -13.66 -31.00 10.03
CA GLU A 2 -12.81 -31.91 9.25
C GLU A 2 -11.41 -31.32 9.12
N GLU A 3 -10.38 -32.17 9.02
CA GLU A 3 -9.04 -31.75 8.59
C GLU A 3 -9.12 -31.32 7.12
N PHE A 4 -8.63 -30.12 6.83
CA PHE A 4 -8.57 -29.58 5.48
C PHE A 4 -7.12 -29.30 5.10
N VAL A 5 -6.82 -29.52 3.82
CA VAL A 5 -5.52 -29.17 3.23
C VAL A 5 -5.77 -27.97 2.33
N VAL A 6 -4.96 -26.92 2.49
CA VAL A 6 -5.01 -25.73 1.63
C VAL A 6 -4.33 -26.10 0.31
N THR A 7 -5.11 -26.10 -0.78
CA THR A 7 -4.66 -26.59 -2.09
C THR A 7 -4.29 -25.44 -3.02
N GLU A 8 -4.91 -24.26 -2.85
CA GLU A 8 -4.48 -23.01 -3.49
C GLU A 8 -4.36 -21.89 -2.47
N GLU A 9 -3.28 -21.13 -2.57
CA GLU A 9 -3.02 -19.94 -1.74
C GLU A 9 -4.07 -18.85 -1.98
N CYS A 10 -4.23 -17.99 -0.97
CA CYS A 10 -5.25 -16.95 -0.90
C CYS A 10 -5.18 -15.98 -2.11
N THR A 11 -6.20 -15.98 -2.98
CA THR A 11 -6.24 -15.17 -4.20
C THR A 11 -7.36 -14.13 -4.18
N PRO A 12 -7.20 -12.99 -4.90
CA PRO A 12 -8.26 -12.01 -5.04
C PRO A 12 -9.41 -12.60 -5.85
N CYS A 13 -10.64 -12.38 -5.39
CA CYS A 13 -11.79 -12.83 -6.15
C CYS A 13 -12.00 -12.03 -7.43
N SER A 14 -12.55 -12.68 -8.45
CA SER A 14 -13.03 -11.98 -9.64
C SER A 14 -14.31 -11.20 -9.35
N ASN A 15 -14.60 -10.17 -10.17
CA ASN A 15 -15.82 -9.37 -10.08
C ASN A 15 -17.11 -10.20 -10.09
N PHE A 16 -17.09 -11.37 -10.75
CA PHE A 16 -18.21 -12.30 -10.77
C PHE A 16 -18.37 -13.00 -9.42
N GLN A 17 -17.27 -13.54 -8.87
CA GLN A 17 -17.29 -14.25 -7.60
C GLN A 17 -17.64 -13.36 -6.41
N ILE A 18 -17.28 -12.07 -6.44
CA ILE A 18 -17.70 -11.12 -5.41
C ILE A 18 -19.24 -11.05 -5.29
N LYS A 19 -19.96 -11.23 -6.41
CA LYS A 19 -21.44 -11.17 -6.45
C LYS A 19 -22.11 -12.52 -6.20
N THR A 20 -21.42 -13.63 -6.45
CA THR A 20 -22.00 -14.99 -6.41
C THR A 20 -21.54 -15.81 -5.20
N THR A 21 -20.37 -15.51 -4.66
CA THR A 21 -19.72 -16.28 -3.60
C THR A 21 -19.73 -15.46 -2.30
N PRO A 22 -20.60 -15.77 -1.33
CA PRO A 22 -20.75 -14.97 -0.11
C PRO A 22 -19.46 -14.89 0.72
N GLU A 23 -18.60 -15.91 0.66
CA GLU A 23 -17.31 -15.97 1.33
C GLU A 23 -16.40 -14.83 0.87
N CYS A 24 -16.47 -14.50 -0.41
CA CYS A 24 -15.70 -13.41 -0.99
C CYS A 24 -16.22 -12.03 -0.57
N SER A 25 -17.50 -11.88 -0.21
CA SER A 25 -18.08 -10.58 0.12
C SER A 25 -17.48 -9.94 1.38
N SER A 26 -16.88 -10.75 2.27
CA SER A 26 -16.34 -10.29 3.55
C SER A 26 -14.97 -9.60 3.42
N THR A 27 -14.00 -10.27 2.77
CA THR A 27 -12.61 -9.77 2.65
C THR A 27 -12.21 -9.44 1.22
N GLY A 28 -12.95 -9.93 0.21
CA GLY A 28 -12.57 -9.83 -1.20
C GLY A 28 -11.56 -10.89 -1.65
N TYR A 29 -11.20 -11.84 -0.77
CA TYR A 29 -10.20 -12.87 -1.02
C TYR A 29 -10.71 -14.24 -0.59
N VAL A 30 -10.33 -15.27 -1.35
CA VAL A 30 -10.71 -16.66 -1.08
C VAL A 30 -9.51 -17.58 -1.20
N GLU A 31 -9.49 -18.62 -0.38
CA GLU A 31 -8.59 -19.76 -0.49
C GLU A 31 -9.39 -21.01 -0.86
N LYS A 32 -8.76 -21.94 -1.58
CA LYS A 32 -9.37 -23.22 -1.94
C LYS A 32 -8.84 -24.30 -1.00
N ILE A 33 -9.75 -24.88 -0.24
CA ILE A 33 -9.44 -25.97 0.68
C ILE A 33 -10.02 -27.28 0.13
N THR A 34 -9.28 -28.37 0.31
CA THR A 34 -9.79 -29.72 0.06
C THR A 34 -9.93 -30.42 1.41
N CYS A 35 -11.16 -30.78 1.77
CA CYS A 35 -11.40 -31.54 3.01
C CYS A 35 -10.88 -32.98 2.85
N SER A 36 -10.05 -33.46 3.78
CA SER A 36 -9.42 -34.79 3.69
C SER A 36 -10.44 -35.93 3.75
N SER A 37 -11.48 -35.74 4.56
CA SER A 37 -12.58 -36.69 4.80
C SER A 37 -13.55 -36.76 3.62
N SER A 38 -14.02 -35.61 3.13
CA SER A 38 -15.01 -35.56 2.03
C SER A 38 -14.39 -35.57 0.62
N LYS A 39 -13.08 -35.28 0.50
CA LYS A 39 -12.39 -34.96 -0.78
C LYS A 39 -13.11 -33.89 -1.62
N ARG A 40 -13.96 -33.07 -0.99
CA ARG A 40 -14.65 -31.95 -1.64
C ARG A 40 -13.78 -30.71 -1.56
N ASN A 41 -13.83 -29.94 -2.64
CA ASN A 41 -13.22 -28.62 -2.69
C ASN A 41 -14.23 -27.60 -2.19
N GLU A 42 -13.86 -26.86 -1.16
CA GLU A 42 -14.64 -25.73 -0.65
C GLU A 42 -13.82 -24.45 -0.75
N PHE A 43 -14.53 -23.33 -0.88
CA PHE A 43 -13.92 -22.01 -0.85
C PHE A 43 -14.14 -21.42 0.54
N LYS A 44 -13.07 -20.89 1.13
CA LYS A 44 -13.13 -20.17 2.41
C LYS A 44 -12.63 -18.76 2.21
N SER A 45 -13.20 -17.81 2.95
CA SER A 45 -12.62 -16.49 3.01
C SER A 45 -11.32 -16.57 3.80
N CYS A 46 -10.26 -16.01 3.24
CA CYS A 46 -8.97 -15.96 3.92
C CYS A 46 -8.52 -14.51 4.08
N ARG A 47 -7.75 -14.27 5.14
CA ARG A 47 -7.08 -13.00 5.42
C ARG A 47 -5.58 -13.22 5.32
N SER A 48 -4.99 -12.91 4.16
CA SER A 48 -3.56 -13.09 3.96
C SER A 48 -2.75 -11.88 4.46
N ALA A 49 -1.94 -12.09 5.50
CA ALA A 49 -1.00 -11.10 6.03
C ALA A 49 0.05 -10.67 4.98
N LEU A 50 0.40 -11.56 4.05
CA LEU A 50 1.41 -11.32 3.01
C LEU A 50 0.90 -10.32 1.96
N MET A 51 -0.40 -10.30 1.71
CA MET A 51 -1.03 -9.31 0.82
C MET A 51 -1.23 -7.96 1.50
N GLU A 52 -1.56 -7.94 2.81
CA GLU A 52 -1.56 -6.71 3.62
C GLU A 52 -0.19 -6.01 3.56
N GLN A 53 0.91 -6.79 3.57
CA GLN A 53 2.28 -6.27 3.42
C GLN A 53 2.53 -5.59 2.06
N HIS A 54 2.05 -6.16 0.94
CA HIS A 54 2.22 -5.55 -0.38
C HIS A 54 1.45 -4.24 -0.53
N LEU A 55 0.23 -4.19 0.02
CA LEU A 55 -0.58 -2.97 0.00
C LEU A 55 0.06 -1.89 0.88
N PHE A 56 0.60 -2.29 2.02
CA PHE A 56 1.38 -1.43 2.91
C PHE A 56 2.61 -0.87 2.19
N TRP A 57 3.42 -1.70 1.53
CA TRP A 57 4.62 -1.24 0.83
C TRP A 57 4.32 -0.29 -0.33
N LYS A 58 3.22 -0.51 -1.06
CA LYS A 58 2.77 0.41 -2.11
C LYS A 58 2.35 1.76 -1.53
N PHE A 59 1.61 1.76 -0.43
CA PHE A 59 1.18 2.98 0.25
C PHE A 59 2.36 3.74 0.86
N GLU A 60 3.19 3.05 1.64
CA GLU A 60 4.39 3.58 2.29
C GLU A 60 5.33 4.20 1.26
N GLY A 61 5.63 3.47 0.17
CA GLY A 61 6.47 3.97 -0.91
C GLY A 61 5.90 5.22 -1.58
N THR A 62 4.58 5.27 -1.78
CA THR A 62 3.91 6.45 -2.36
C THR A 62 4.02 7.66 -1.43
N MET A 63 3.74 7.48 -0.14
CA MET A 63 3.82 8.56 0.86
C MET A 63 5.25 9.08 1.04
N VAL A 64 6.25 8.19 1.09
CA VAL A 64 7.65 8.57 1.13
C VAL A 64 8.04 9.37 -0.12
N GLY A 65 7.64 8.92 -1.31
CA GLY A 65 7.89 9.64 -2.56
C GLY A 65 7.28 11.04 -2.57
N VAL A 66 6.01 11.16 -2.15
CA VAL A 66 5.32 12.45 -2.03
C VAL A 66 6.03 13.36 -1.02
N ALA A 67 6.43 12.84 0.15
CA ALA A 67 7.16 13.59 1.16
C ALA A 67 8.49 14.14 0.65
N LEU A 68 9.26 13.33 -0.11
CA LEU A 68 10.51 13.77 -0.73
C LEU A 68 10.29 14.89 -1.76
N VAL A 69 9.23 14.79 -2.58
CA VAL A 69 8.88 15.86 -3.54
C VAL A 69 8.61 17.16 -2.81
N PHE A 70 7.78 17.13 -1.76
CA PHE A 70 7.49 18.33 -0.97
C PHE A 70 8.73 18.88 -0.26
N ALA A 71 9.59 18.02 0.30
CA ALA A 71 10.84 18.43 0.92
C ALA A 71 11.76 19.16 -0.09
N CYS A 72 11.91 18.62 -1.29
CA CYS A 72 12.67 19.26 -2.37
C CYS A 72 12.10 20.64 -2.74
N LEU A 73 10.77 20.74 -2.91
CA LEU A 73 10.09 22.01 -3.20
C LEU A 73 10.33 23.05 -2.10
N VAL A 74 10.24 22.65 -0.83
CA VAL A 74 10.51 23.53 0.31
C VAL A 74 11.97 23.99 0.31
N ILE A 75 12.93 23.09 0.13
CA ILE A 75 14.37 23.45 0.09
C ILE A 75 14.66 24.44 -1.05
N ILE A 76 14.07 24.25 -2.23
CA ILE A 76 14.25 25.17 -3.35
C ILE A 76 13.69 26.55 -2.99
N ARG A 77 12.49 26.63 -2.39
CA ARG A 77 11.94 27.90 -1.91
C ARG A 77 12.81 28.55 -0.84
N GLN A 78 13.29 27.77 0.13
CA GLN A 78 14.15 28.26 1.20
C GLN A 78 15.43 28.87 0.61
N ARG A 79 16.08 28.17 -0.32
CA ARG A 79 17.29 28.66 -1.02
C ARG A 79 17.03 29.94 -1.82
N GLN A 80 15.87 30.07 -2.45
CA GLN A 80 15.50 31.30 -3.16
C GLN A 80 15.33 32.47 -2.18
N LEU A 81 14.76 32.23 -1.00
CA LEU A 81 14.63 33.25 0.06
C LEU A 81 15.99 33.60 0.67
N ASP A 82 16.85 32.62 0.93
CA ASP A 82 18.19 32.82 1.49
C ASP A 82 19.09 33.62 0.54
N ARG A 83 19.04 33.35 -0.77
CA ARG A 83 19.78 34.14 -1.76
C ARG A 83 19.34 35.60 -1.75
N LYS A 84 18.02 35.86 -1.71
CA LYS A 84 17.47 37.22 -1.63
C LYS A 84 17.83 37.92 -0.31
N ALA A 85 17.86 37.19 0.79
CA ALA A 85 18.28 37.72 2.08
C ALA A 85 19.78 38.07 2.09
N LEU A 86 20.63 37.19 1.56
CA LEU A 86 22.07 37.41 1.47
C LEU A 86 22.42 38.61 0.56
N GLU A 87 21.72 38.78 -0.57
CA GLU A 87 21.89 39.94 -1.45
C GLU A 87 21.51 41.25 -0.75
N LYS A 88 20.46 41.25 0.08
CA LYS A 88 20.10 42.42 0.90
C LYS A 88 21.18 42.76 1.91
N VAL A 89 21.76 41.76 2.58
CA VAL A 89 22.86 41.96 3.53
C VAL A 89 24.12 42.49 2.84
N ARG A 90 24.50 41.93 1.68
CA ARG A 90 25.67 42.42 0.91
C ARG A 90 25.53 43.87 0.49
N LYS A 91 24.35 44.29 0.03
CA LYS A 91 24.10 45.70 -0.32
C LYS A 91 24.22 46.66 0.86
N GLN A 92 23.97 46.21 2.10
CA GLN A 92 24.21 47.03 3.29
C GLN A 92 25.69 47.19 3.63
N ILE A 93 26.56 46.23 3.24
CA ILE A 93 28.00 46.28 3.50
C ILE A 93 28.72 47.16 2.45
N GLU A 94 28.23 47.22 1.22
CA GLU A 94 28.77 48.09 0.15
C GLU A 94 28.36 49.56 0.29
N SER A 95 27.34 49.88 1.08
CA SER A 95 26.84 51.25 1.27
C SER A 95 27.38 51.96 2.53
N ILE A 96 28.36 51.36 3.22
CA ILE A 96 29.06 51.92 4.38
C ILE A 96 30.48 52.27 3.95
#